data_AF-A0A7C7P2Q2-F1
#
_entry.id   AF-A0A7C7P2Q2-F1
#
_cell.length_a   1.000
_cell.length_b   1.000
_cell.length_c   1.000
_cell.angle_alpha   90.00
_cell.angle_beta   90.00
_cell.angle_gamma   90.00
#
_symmetry.space_group_name_H-M   'P 1'
#
loop_
_entity.id
_entity.type
_entity.pdbx_description
1 polymer ?
#
loop_
_entity_poly.entity_id
_entity_poly.type
_entity_poly.pdbx_seq_one_letter_code
_entity_poly.pdbx_strand_id
1 'polypeptide(L)'
;MKTVFLYILVLIGFQSFAQKTLDEVLKTHNHSDVLYMSVQELAMPKTKAKILDARSIEEYNVSHLKDAIFVGFNKFSLKKTTQLLP
;
A
#
# COMPACT_ATOMS: atom_id res chain seq x y z
N MET A 1 -28.19 35.03 14.44
CA MET A 1 -28.40 33.62 14.06
C MET A 1 -27.38 33.13 13.02
N LYS A 2 -27.20 33.83 11.89
CA LYS A 2 -26.23 33.45 10.84
C LYS A 2 -24.76 33.41 11.32
N THR A 3 -24.36 34.36 12.16
CA THR A 3 -23.02 34.40 12.77
C THR A 3 -22.78 33.24 13.73
N VAL A 4 -23.76 32.90 14.59
CA VAL A 4 -23.71 31.75 15.49
C VAL A 4 -23.57 30.43 14.72
N PHE A 5 -24.30 30.29 13.62
CA PHE A 5 -24.18 29.13 12.74
C PHE A 5 -22.77 29.01 12.13
N LEU A 6 -22.16 30.13 11.72
CA LEU A 6 -20.80 30.16 11.20
C LEU A 6 -19.78 29.68 12.24
N TYR A 7 -19.93 30.12 13.50
CA TYR A 7 -19.06 29.67 14.59
C TYR A 7 -19.19 28.17 14.88
N ILE A 8 -20.41 27.62 14.81
CA ILE A 8 -20.64 26.17 14.97
C ILE A 8 -19.97 25.39 13.82
N LEU A 9 -20.08 25.86 12.58
CA LEU A 9 -19.46 25.21 11.41
C LEU A 9 -17.94 25.16 11.51
N VAL A 10 -17.33 26.26 11.98
CA VAL A 10 -15.88 26.37 12.19
C VAL A 10 -15.40 25.42 13.29
N LEU A 11 -16.15 25.27 14.39
CA LEU A 11 -15.80 24.36 15.49
C LEU A 11 -15.83 22.88 15.09
N ILE A 12 -16.75 22.49 14.19
CA ILE A 12 -16.85 21.10 13.70
C ILE A 12 -15.65 20.75 12.80
N GLY A 13 -15.14 21.71 12.02
CA GLY A 13 -13.99 21.49 11.13
C GLY A 13 -12.66 21.19 11.84
N PHE A 14 -12.51 21.58 13.12
CA PHE A 14 -11.30 21.31 13.90
C PHE A 14 -11.23 19.88 14.46
N GLN A 15 -12.32 19.11 14.41
CA GLN A 15 -12.41 17.77 15.02
C GLN A 15 -12.37 16.62 14.00
N SER A 16 -12.24 16.93 12.72
CA SER A 16 -12.28 15.94 11.64
C SER A 16 -10.91 15.33 11.33
N PHE A 17 -10.34 14.56 12.26
CA PHE A 17 -9.28 13.59 11.96
C PHE A 17 -9.92 12.23 11.68
N ALA A 18 -10.34 12.01 10.43
CA ALA A 18 -11.06 10.80 10.05
C ALA A 18 -10.14 9.63 9.68
N GLN A 19 -8.89 9.89 9.29
CA GLN A 19 -7.97 8.85 8.84
C GLN A 19 -7.21 8.26 10.03
N LYS A 20 -7.34 6.94 10.21
CA LYS A 20 -6.50 6.17 11.14
C LYS A 20 -5.03 6.28 10.76
N THR A 21 -4.15 6.17 11.75
CA THR A 21 -2.71 6.13 11.48
C THR A 21 -2.34 4.88 10.68
N LEU A 22 -1.26 4.93 9.92
CA LEU A 22 -0.76 3.77 9.18
C LEU A 22 -0.50 2.59 10.13
N ASP A 23 0.05 2.84 11.31
CA ASP A 23 0.33 1.83 12.32
C ASP A 23 -0.95 1.11 12.79
N GLU A 24 -2.05 1.85 13.00
CA GLU A 24 -3.34 1.27 13.38
C GLU A 24 -3.93 0.42 12.25
N VAL A 25 -3.81 0.89 11.01
CA VAL A 25 -4.27 0.13 9.82
C VAL A 25 -3.47 -1.16 9.67
N LEU A 26 -2.14 -1.09 9.81
CA LEU A 26 -1.26 -2.26 9.71
C LEU A 26 -1.56 -3.28 10.82
N LYS A 27 -1.72 -2.84 12.08
CA LYS A 27 -2.11 -3.74 13.18
C LYS A 27 -3.46 -4.43 12.95
N THR A 28 -4.38 -3.78 12.24
CA THR A 28 -5.72 -4.32 11.97
C THR A 28 -5.73 -5.31 10.82
N HIS A 29 -4.94 -5.07 9.77
CA HIS A 29 -5.04 -5.80 8.51
C HIS A 29 -3.83 -6.69 8.19
N ASN A 30 -2.75 -6.58 8.96
CA ASN A 30 -1.55 -7.38 8.75
C ASN A 30 -1.14 -8.11 10.02
N HIS A 31 -1.24 -9.44 10.00
CA HIS A 31 -0.88 -10.30 11.12
C HIS A 31 0.62 -10.57 11.25
N SER A 32 1.45 -9.98 10.37
CA SER A 32 2.90 -10.21 10.28
C SER A 32 3.28 -11.67 10.06
N ASP A 33 2.39 -12.46 9.44
CA ASP A 33 2.63 -13.86 9.06
C ASP A 33 3.79 -13.99 8.05
N VAL A 34 4.11 -12.90 7.34
CA VAL A 34 5.22 -12.79 6.40
C VAL A 34 6.13 -11.65 6.84
N LEU A 35 7.44 -11.89 6.80
CA LEU A 35 8.46 -10.89 7.15
C LEU A 35 8.41 -9.71 6.18
N TYR A 36 8.50 -8.50 6.75
CA TYR A 36 8.65 -7.28 5.98
C TYR A 36 10.11 -7.06 5.59
N MET A 37 10.29 -6.45 4.42
CA MET A 37 11.58 -5.98 3.94
C MET A 37 11.52 -4.45 3.77
N SER A 38 12.55 -3.74 4.20
CA SER A 38 12.65 -2.30 3.97
C SER A 38 13.16 -2.00 2.56
N VAL A 39 12.87 -0.80 2.04
CA VAL A 39 13.39 -0.36 0.73
C VAL A 39 14.92 -0.29 0.75
N GLN A 40 15.50 0.11 1.88
CA GLN A 40 16.94 0.17 2.07
C GLN A 40 17.57 -1.22 2.00
N GLU A 41 16.93 -2.21 2.64
CA GLU A 41 17.36 -3.61 2.60
C GLU A 41 17.25 -4.20 1.19
N LEU A 42 16.15 -3.92 0.48
CA LEU A 42 15.96 -4.31 -0.91
C LEU A 42 17.05 -3.72 -1.82
N ALA A 43 17.47 -2.48 -1.56
CA ALA A 43 18.50 -1.79 -2.32
C ALA A 43 19.94 -2.24 -1.96
N MET A 44 20.14 -3.07 -0.92
CA MET A 44 21.49 -3.52 -0.57
C MET A 44 22.06 -4.42 -1.68
N PRO A 45 23.36 -4.29 -2.04
CA PRO A 45 23.98 -5.07 -3.12
C PRO A 45 23.90 -6.59 -2.95
N LYS A 46 23.79 -7.06 -1.70
CA LYS A 46 23.69 -8.48 -1.35
C LYS A 46 22.27 -9.04 -1.52
N THR A 47 21.26 -8.18 -1.61
CA THR A 47 19.85 -8.59 -1.68
C THR A 47 19.47 -8.91 -3.11
N LYS A 48 19.33 -10.20 -3.41
CA LYS A 48 18.83 -10.68 -4.71
C LYS A 48 17.37 -11.11 -4.53
N ALA A 49 16.45 -10.20 -4.86
CA ALA A 49 15.01 -10.45 -4.75
C ALA A 49 14.36 -10.57 -6.14
N LYS A 50 13.34 -11.43 -6.25
CA LYS A 50 12.35 -11.36 -7.32
C LYS A 50 11.19 -10.51 -6.83
N ILE A 51 10.96 -9.39 -7.51
CA ILE A 51 9.91 -8.45 -7.13
C ILE A 51 8.64 -8.83 -7.90
N LEU A 52 7.57 -9.10 -7.17
CA LEU A 52 6.25 -9.33 -7.72
C LEU A 52 5.38 -8.10 -7.45
N ASP A 53 4.86 -7.49 -8.49
CA ASP A 53 3.98 -6.33 -8.38
C ASP A 53 2.52 -6.75 -8.46
N ALA A 54 1.84 -6.65 -7.33
CA ALA A 54 0.45 -7.04 -7.17
C ALA A 54 -0.50 -5.85 -7.26
N ARG A 55 -0.07 -4.66 -7.74
CA ARG A 55 -0.96 -3.50 -7.92
C ARG A 55 -1.94 -3.70 -9.08
N SER A 56 -2.79 -2.71 -9.31
CA SER A 56 -3.60 -2.65 -10.53
C SER A 56 -2.72 -2.52 -11.77
N ILE A 57 -3.23 -2.92 -12.93
CA ILE A 57 -2.45 -2.84 -14.18
C ILE A 57 -2.21 -1.39 -14.58
N GLU A 58 -3.14 -0.50 -14.26
CA GLU A 58 -3.05 0.94 -14.49
C GLU A 58 -1.90 1.55 -13.70
N GLU A 59 -1.76 1.23 -12.42
CA GLU A 59 -0.66 1.69 -11.57
C GLU A 59 0.70 1.13 -12.01
N TYR A 60 0.75 -0.16 -12.34
CA TYR A 60 1.96 -0.81 -12.83
C TYR A 60 2.48 -0.14 -14.11
N ASN A 61 1.58 0.13 -15.06
CA ASN A 61 1.93 0.77 -16.33
C ASN A 61 2.40 2.22 -16.16
N VAL A 62 1.88 2.94 -15.16
CA VAL A 62 2.34 4.30 -14.84
C VAL A 62 3.77 4.27 -14.28
N SER A 63 4.04 3.37 -13.33
CA SER A 63 5.37 3.24 -12.72
C SER A 63 5.49 1.95 -11.93
N HIS A 64 6.62 1.25 -12.07
CA HIS A 64 6.96 0.07 -11.27
C HIS A 64 8.47 0.00 -11.04
N LEU A 65 8.88 -0.80 -10.05
CA LEU A 65 10.30 -1.08 -9.82
C LEU A 65 10.87 -1.83 -11.02
N LYS A 66 12.10 -1.49 -11.42
CA LYS A 66 12.77 -2.14 -12.54
C LYS A 66 12.80 -3.65 -12.34
N ASP A 67 12.52 -4.39 -13.41
CA ASP A 67 12.49 -5.87 -13.46
C ASP A 67 11.44 -6.54 -12.54
N ALA A 68 10.47 -5.77 -12.00
CA ALA A 68 9.35 -6.32 -11.26
C ALA A 68 8.35 -7.03 -12.19
N ILE A 69 7.91 -8.22 -11.79
CA ILE A 69 6.96 -9.04 -12.54
C ILE A 69 5.55 -8.65 -12.13
N PHE A 70 4.73 -8.16 -13.07
CA PHE A 70 3.32 -7.92 -12.80
C PHE A 70 2.57 -9.24 -12.54
N VAL A 71 1.98 -9.37 -11.36
CA VAL A 71 1.11 -10.50 -10.99
C VAL A 71 -0.35 -10.07 -10.76
N GLY A 72 -0.57 -8.77 -10.58
CA GLY A 72 -1.87 -8.12 -10.54
C GLY A 72 -2.68 -8.35 -9.26
N PHE A 73 -3.47 -7.35 -8.87
CA PHE A 73 -4.40 -7.44 -7.73
C PHE A 73 -5.67 -8.23 -8.07
N ASN A 74 -6.47 -7.70 -9.00
CA ASN A 74 -7.82 -8.20 -9.29
C ASN A 74 -7.85 -9.57 -9.99
N LYS A 75 -6.76 -9.94 -10.69
CA LYS A 75 -6.66 -11.16 -11.49
C LYS A 75 -5.48 -12.03 -11.05
N PHE A 76 -5.11 -11.97 -9.77
CA PHE A 76 -4.04 -12.78 -9.21
C PHE A 76 -4.31 -14.28 -9.46
N SER A 77 -3.28 -15.00 -9.90
CA SER A 77 -3.35 -16.44 -10.10
C SER A 77 -2.10 -17.11 -9.55
N LEU A 78 -2.25 -17.83 -8.45
CA LEU A 78 -1.15 -18.57 -7.82
C LEU A 78 -0.45 -19.48 -8.83
N LYS A 79 -1.21 -20.27 -9.60
CA LYS A 79 -0.67 -21.17 -10.63
C LYS A 79 0.22 -20.43 -11.63
N LYS A 80 -0.25 -19.31 -12.18
CA LYS A 80 0.53 -18.52 -13.16
C LYS A 80 1.77 -17.92 -12.51
N THR A 81 1.62 -17.34 -11.33
CA THR A 81 2.74 -16.71 -10.59
C THR A 81 3.84 -17.72 -10.27
N THR A 82 3.49 -18.92 -9.78
CA THR A 82 4.47 -19.97 -9.49
C THR A 82 5.23 -20.42 -10.73
N GLN A 83 4.60 -20.43 -11.91
CA GLN A 83 5.27 -20.78 -13.18
C GLN A 83 6.29 -19.72 -13.64
N LEU A 84 6.21 -18.49 -13.13
CA LEU A 84 7.15 -17.40 -13.44
C LEU A 84 8.38 -17.40 -12.51
N LEU A 85 8.36 -18.26 -11.49
CA LEU A 85 9.41 -18.36 -10.47
C LEU A 85 10.21 -19.67 -10.69
N PRO A 86 11.49 -19.69 -10.30
CA PRO A 86 12.34 -20.88 -10.42
C PRO A 86 11.87 -22.04 -9.54
#